data_AF-A0A0F2J845-F1
#
_entry.id   AF-A0A0F2J845-F1
#
_cell.length_a   1.000
_cell.length_b   1.000
_cell.length_c   1.000
_cell.angle_alpha   90.00
_cell.angle_beta   90.00
_cell.angle_gamma   90.00
#
_symmetry.space_group_name_H-M   'P 1'
#
loop_
_entity.id
_entity.type
_entity.pdbx_description
1 polymer ?
#
loop_
_entity_poly.entity_id
_entity_poly.type
_entity_poly.pdbx_seq_one_letter_code
_entity_poly.pdbx_strand_id
1 'polypeptide(L)' 'MNRTEILRLQREKVLINISEDNTNRTKWLIELMDIDDEIEEMTEKKSTVN' A
#
# COMPACT_ATOMS: atom_id res chain seq x y z
N MET A 1 10.86 -11.75 -5.75
CA MET A 1 9.64 -10.93 -5.65
C MET A 1 9.96 -9.54 -6.12
N ASN A 2 9.14 -8.98 -6.99
CA ASN A 2 9.27 -7.58 -7.37
C ASN A 2 8.72 -6.69 -6.22
N ARG A 3 9.19 -5.45 -6.09
CA ARG A 3 8.77 -4.53 -5.01
C ARG A 3 7.24 -4.32 -5.00
N THR A 4 6.62 -4.31 -6.17
CA THR A 4 5.16 -4.17 -6.35
C THR A 4 4.38 -5.33 -5.74
N GLU A 5 4.84 -6.58 -5.86
CA GLU A 5 4.24 -7.77 -5.22
C GLU A 5 4.31 -7.68 -3.70
N ILE A 6 5.45 -7.20 -3.18
CA ILE A 6 5.62 -6.99 -1.74
C ILE A 6 4.62 -5.94 -1.24
N LEU A 7 4.49 -4.81 -1.94
CA LEU A 7 3.53 -3.76 -1.58
C LEU A 7 2.08 -4.26 -1.65
N ARG A 8 1.72 -5.07 -2.64
CA ARG A 8 0.38 -5.67 -2.73
C ARG A 8 0.07 -6.56 -1.52
N LEU A 9 1.02 -7.37 -1.08
CA LEU A 9 0.86 -8.20 0.11
C LEU A 9 0.80 -7.36 1.40
N GLN A 10 1.54 -6.25 1.47
CA GLN A 10 1.48 -5.32 2.60
C GLN A 10 0.11 -4.62 2.65
N ARG A 11 -0.39 -4.16 1.50
CA ARG A 11 -1.71 -3.55 1.35
C ARG A 11 -2.82 -4.47 1.83
N GLU A 12 -2.79 -5.74 1.44
CA GLU A 12 -3.77 -6.74 1.85
C GLU A 12 -3.78 -6.93 3.38
N LYS A 13 -2.61 -7.03 4.01
CA LYS A 13 -2.49 -7.12 5.47
C LYS A 13 -3.06 -5.89 6.17
N VAL A 14 -2.79 -4.69 5.66
CA VAL A 14 -3.32 -3.45 6.23
C VAL A 14 -4.85 -3.40 6.11
N LEU A 15 -5.42 -3.85 4.98
CA LEU A 15 -6.88 -3.92 4.82
C LEU A 15 -7.54 -4.89 5.81
N ILE A 16 -6.92 -6.04 6.07
CA ILE A 16 -7.38 -6.98 7.11
C ILE A 16 -7.36 -6.28 8.47
N ASN A 17 -6.26 -5.62 8.82
CA ASN A 17 -6.15 -4.88 10.08
C ASN A 17 -7.18 -3.74 10.22
N ILE A 18 -7.51 -3.03 9.13
CA ILE A 18 -8.58 -2.01 9.12
C ILE A 18 -9.94 -2.62 9.46
N SER A 19 -10.19 -3.86 9.01
CA SER A 19 -11.44 -4.57 9.24
C SER A 19 -11.55 -5.17 10.65
N GLU A 20 -10.42 -5.58 11.24
CA GLU A 20 -10.36 -6.28 12.53
C GLU A 20 -10.02 -5.38 13.73
N ASP A 21 -9.26 -4.30 13.52
CA ASP A 21 -8.77 -3.39 14.58
C ASP A 21 -9.28 -1.95 14.38
N ASN A 22 -10.41 -1.65 15.03
CA ASN A 22 -10.99 -0.30 15.03
C ASN A 22 -10.25 0.70 15.94
N THR A 23 -9.43 0.23 16.89
CA THR A 23 -8.71 1.12 17.82
C THR A 23 -7.57 1.83 17.12
N ASN A 24 -6.87 1.15 16.21
CA ASN A 24 -5.76 1.72 15.44
C ASN A 24 -6.15 2.09 14.00
N ARG A 25 -7.45 2.25 13.72
CA ARG A 25 -7.96 2.52 12.36
C ARG A 25 -7.24 3.66 11.66
N THR A 26 -7.00 4.78 12.35
CA THR A 26 -6.28 5.95 11.78
C THR A 26 -4.85 5.59 11.37
N LYS A 27 -4.13 4.81 12.19
CA LYS A 27 -2.78 4.35 11.86
C LYS A 27 -2.80 3.49 10.59
N TRP A 28 -3.74 2.54 10.51
CA TRP A 28 -3.85 1.66 9.36
C TRP A 28 -4.26 2.39 8.09
N LEU A 29 -5.10 3.43 8.19
CA LEU A 29 -5.44 4.29 7.04
C LEU A 29 -4.24 5.10 6.54
N ILE A 30 -3.39 5.61 7.44
CA ILE A 30 -2.14 6.30 7.06
C ILE A 30 -1.21 5.32 6.35
N GLU A 31 -0.99 4.13 6.92
CA GLU A 31 -0.12 3.11 6.31
C GLU A 31 -0.65 2.64 4.95
N LEU A 32 -1.97 2.58 4.76
CA LEU A 32 -2.58 2.27 3.46
C LEU A 32 -2.30 3.35 2.41
N MET A 33 -2.37 4.62 2.81
CA MET A 33 -2.08 5.76 1.93
C MET A 33 -0.60 5.75 1.50
N ASP A 34 0.33 5.55 2.43
CA ASP A 34 1.76 5.47 2.13
C ASP A 34 2.07 4.33 1.13
N ILE A 35 1.38 3.18 1.26
CA ILE A 35 1.54 2.04 0.35
C ILE A 35 0.97 2.35 -1.04
N ASP A 36 -0.21 2.96 -1.11
CA ASP A 36 -0.85 3.29 -2.38
C ASP A 36 -0.03 4.36 -3.14
N ASP A 37 0.51 5.36 -2.45
CA ASP A 37 1.42 6.37 -3.02
C ASP A 37 2.70 5.74 -3.61
N GLU A 38 3.32 4.78 -2.92
CA GLU A 38 4.51 4.10 -3.43
C GLU A 38 4.21 3.22 -4.66
N ILE A 39 3.02 2.60 -4.71
CA ILE A 39 2.57 1.84 -5.87
C ILE A 39 2.35 2.77 -7.07
N GLU A 40 1.71 3.92 -6.84
CA GLU A 40 1.47 4.94 -7.86
C GLU A 40 2.78 5.48 -8.41
N GLU A 41 3.70 5.91 -7.55
CA GLU A 41 5.02 6.44 -7.95
C GLU A 41 5.80 5.42 -8.80
N MET A 42 5.76 4.13 -8.44
CA MET A 42 6.40 3.09 -9.25
C MET A 42 5.70 2.82 -10.59
N THR A 43 4.39 3.05 -10.67
CA THR A 43 3.62 2.91 -11.91
C THR A 43 3.89 4.09 -12.85
N GLU A 44 3.99 5.30 -12.31
CA GLU A 44 4.33 6.52 -13.04
C GLU A 44 5.79 6.52 -13.53
N LYS A 45 6.73 6.10 -12.68
CA LYS A 45 8.15 5.93 -13.06
C LYS A 45 8.35 4.91 -14.17
N LYS A 46 7.49 3.88 -14.26
CA LYS A 46 7.53 2.93 -15.40
C LYS A 46 6.97 3.53 -16.68
N SER A 47 6.00 4.43 -16.57
CA SER A 47 5.33 5.05 -17.72
C SER A 47 6.17 6.16 -18.38
N THR A 48 7.11 6.77 -17.65
CA THR A 48 7.99 7.85 -18.13
C THR A 48 9.28 7.39 -18.81
N VAL A 49 9.55 6.08 -18.87
CA VAL A 49 10.77 5.49 -19.47
C VAL A 49 10.52 4.90 -20.87
N ASN A 50 9.39 5.23 -21.50
CA ASN A 50 9.07 4.82 -22.89
C ASN A 50 9.13 5.99 -23.88
#